data_AF-A0A3D2WEI1-F1
#
_entry.id   AF-A0A3D2WEI1-F1
#
_cell.length_a   1.000
_cell.length_b   1.000
_cell.length_c   1.000
_cell.angle_alpha   90.00
_cell.angle_beta   90.00
_cell.angle_gamma   90.00
#
_symmetry.space_group_name_H-M   'P 1'
#
loop_
_entity.id
_entity.type
_entity.pdbx_description
1 polymer ?
#
loop_
_entity_poly.entity_id
_entity_poly.type
_entity_poly.pdbx_seq_one_letter_code
_entity_poly.pdbx_strand_id
1 'polypeptide(L)'
;PELADEVRGKIQESLGFPFYAESWMTTNRALFSALRLEKIAMGLILGLIVLVAAFNIVSTLVMVVADRTREIGILKAMGMTRRGIMRVFVLQGAWIGVAGTMVGTACGLISAFLIGHFEIIRIPPDVYFVDHLPVSLNWLDVSGIVVASVTIAFVATIYPAWKASRLEPVDAIRHE
;
A
#
# COMPACT_ATOMS: atom_id res chain seq x y z
N PRO A 1 12.78 21.61 2.02
CA PRO A 1 13.04 21.54 3.48
C PRO A 1 14.55 21.49 3.78
N GLU A 2 15.26 20.45 3.33
CA GLU A 2 16.68 20.26 3.66
C GLU A 2 17.58 21.44 3.25
N LEU A 3 17.29 22.10 2.13
CA LEU A 3 17.97 23.31 1.67
C LEU A 3 17.92 24.49 2.67
N ALA A 4 16.88 24.61 3.51
CA ALA A 4 16.78 25.79 4.36
C ALA A 4 17.71 25.73 5.58
N ASP A 5 18.02 24.53 6.08
CA ASP A 5 19.01 24.37 7.14
C ASP A 5 20.44 24.48 6.60
N GLU A 6 20.68 24.02 5.37
CA GLU A 6 21.96 24.21 4.67
C GLU A 6 22.23 25.70 4.40
N VAL A 7 21.23 26.43 3.88
CA VAL A 7 21.32 27.87 3.63
C VAL A 7 21.46 28.65 4.94
N ARG A 8 20.75 28.27 6.01
CA ARG A 8 20.93 28.83 7.35
C ARG A 8 22.38 28.72 7.81
N GLY A 9 23.01 27.55 7.61
CA GLY A 9 24.42 27.32 7.94
C GLY A 9 25.35 28.29 7.20
N LYS A 10 25.20 28.39 5.87
CA LYS A 10 26.01 29.29 5.03
C LYS A 10 25.82 30.77 5.41
N ILE A 11 24.60 31.18 5.73
CA ILE A 11 24.28 32.55 6.16
C ILE A 11 24.87 32.84 7.54
N GLN A 12 24.76 31.92 8.49
CA GLN A 12 25.34 32.05 9.83
C GLN A 12 26.87 32.19 9.78
N GLU A 13 27.51 31.40 8.91
CA GLU A 13 28.96 31.41 8.71
C GLU A 13 29.44 32.71 8.05
N SER A 14 28.62 33.31 7.18
CA SER A 14 28.94 34.57 6.48
C SER A 14 28.71 35.82 7.33
N LEU A 15 27.66 35.85 8.17
CA LEU A 15 27.31 37.02 8.99
C LEU A 15 28.02 37.04 10.35
N GLY A 16 28.23 35.88 10.96
CA GLY A 16 28.86 35.77 12.27
C GLY A 16 28.15 36.55 13.39
N PHE A 17 28.78 36.64 14.56
CA PHE A 17 28.27 37.42 15.69
C PHE A 17 28.22 38.93 15.33
N PRO A 18 27.15 39.68 15.69
CA PRO A 18 26.07 39.36 16.63
C PRO A 18 24.79 38.76 16.01
N PHE A 19 24.80 38.39 14.74
CA PHE A 19 23.61 37.95 14.02
C PHE A 19 23.42 36.43 14.14
N TYR A 20 22.17 35.99 14.30
CA TYR A 20 21.79 34.58 14.33
C TYR A 20 20.83 34.27 13.18
N ALA A 21 21.15 33.26 12.38
CA ALA A 21 20.30 32.77 11.32
C ALA A 21 19.32 31.72 11.88
N GLU A 22 18.03 32.05 11.82
CA GLU A 22 16.91 31.14 12.08
C GLU A 22 16.38 30.58 10.76
N SER A 23 16.09 29.28 10.68
CA SER A 23 15.35 28.75 9.54
C SER A 23 13.86 28.72 9.87
N TRP A 24 13.02 28.93 8.87
CA TRP A 24 11.57 28.79 9.03
C TRP A 24 11.15 27.38 9.52
N MET A 25 12.02 26.37 9.35
CA MET A 25 11.86 25.03 9.94
C MET A 25 12.21 24.98 11.43
N THR A 26 13.23 25.71 11.91
CA THR A 26 13.53 25.79 13.35
C THR A 26 12.42 26.51 14.10
N THR A 27 11.93 27.62 13.55
CA THR A 27 10.85 28.40 14.15
C THR A 27 9.52 27.63 14.20
N ASN A 28 9.25 26.74 13.23
CA ASN A 28 7.99 25.99 13.14
C ASN A 28 8.13 24.48 13.44
N ARG A 29 9.12 24.06 14.24
CA ARG A 29 9.40 22.64 14.55
C ARG A 29 8.17 21.84 15.01
N ALA A 30 7.29 22.45 15.82
CA ALA A 30 6.09 21.79 16.32
C ALA A 30 5.12 21.43 15.18
N LEU A 31 4.90 22.34 14.23
CA LEU A 31 4.07 22.12 13.04
C LEU A 31 4.62 20.97 12.19
N PHE A 32 5.92 20.98 11.87
CA PHE A 32 6.54 19.92 11.07
C PHE A 32 6.51 18.56 11.76
N SER A 33 6.69 18.55 13.08
CA SER A 33 6.59 17.32 13.87
C SER A 33 5.16 16.76 13.86
N ALA A 34 4.15 17.63 13.97
CA ALA A 34 2.74 17.25 13.87
C ALA A 34 2.41 16.69 12.48
N LEU A 35 2.80 17.37 11.40
CA LEU A 35 2.60 16.88 10.03
C LEU A 35 3.30 15.54 9.77
N ARG A 36 4.49 15.33 10.34
CA ARG A 36 5.20 14.04 10.22
C ARG A 36 4.47 12.93 10.97
N LEU A 37 3.98 13.21 12.18
CA LEU A 37 3.21 12.26 12.97
C LEU A 37 1.92 11.88 12.25
N GLU A 38 1.23 12.86 11.66
CA GLU A 38 0.03 12.65 10.85
C GLU A 38 0.31 11.74 9.65
N LYS A 39 1.38 12.00 8.88
CA LYS A 39 1.78 11.12 7.77
C LYS A 39 2.03 9.68 8.21
N ILE A 40 2.71 9.48 9.36
CA ILE A 40 2.95 8.15 9.92
C ILE A 40 1.63 7.48 10.31
N ALA A 41 0.73 8.21 10.96
CA ALA A 41 -0.58 7.70 11.35
C ALA A 41 -1.42 7.28 10.12
N MET A 42 -1.46 8.09 9.07
CA MET A 42 -2.13 7.74 7.81
C MET A 42 -1.51 6.48 7.18
N GLY A 43 -0.17 6.36 7.18
CA GLY A 43 0.51 5.17 6.69
C GLY A 43 0.15 3.90 7.47
N LEU A 44 0.02 3.99 8.80
CA LEU A 44 -0.41 2.87 9.65
C LEU A 44 -1.85 2.46 9.36
N ILE A 45 -2.77 3.42 9.25
CA ILE A 45 -4.18 3.15 8.92
C ILE A 45 -4.28 2.46 7.56
N LEU A 46 -3.59 2.99 6.55
CA LEU A 46 -3.56 2.39 5.22
C LEU A 46 -2.99 0.97 5.25
N GLY A 47 -1.90 0.77 5.99
CA GLY A 47 -1.30 -0.55 6.19
C GLY A 47 -2.27 -1.57 6.81
N LEU A 48 -3.07 -1.15 7.81
CA LEU A 48 -4.11 -2.00 8.41
C LEU A 48 -5.21 -2.35 7.40
N ILE A 49 -5.65 -1.41 6.57
CA ILE A 49 -6.64 -1.67 5.52
C ILE A 49 -6.10 -2.71 4.52
N VAL A 50 -4.85 -2.55 4.07
CA VAL A 50 -4.20 -3.51 3.17
C VAL A 50 -4.09 -4.89 3.82
N LEU A 51 -3.78 -4.94 5.11
CA LEU A 51 -3.68 -6.20 5.86
C LEU A 51 -5.04 -6.90 5.98
N VAL A 52 -6.12 -6.17 6.25
CA VAL A 52 -7.49 -6.71 6.24
C VAL A 52 -7.87 -7.23 4.86
N ALA A 53 -7.54 -6.49 3.79
CA ALA A 53 -7.76 -6.94 2.42
C ALA A 53 -6.97 -8.23 2.10
N ALA A 54 -5.74 -8.33 2.57
CA ALA A 54 -4.92 -9.53 2.39
C ALA A 54 -5.53 -10.76 3.08
N PHE A 55 -6.08 -10.61 4.30
CA PHE A 55 -6.83 -11.69 4.95
C PHE A 55 -8.08 -12.10 4.19
N ASN A 56 -8.74 -11.15 3.53
CA ASN A 56 -9.88 -11.45 2.67
C ASN A 56 -9.44 -12.34 1.49
N ILE A 57 -8.34 -12.00 0.82
CA ILE A 57 -7.75 -12.82 -0.26
C ILE A 57 -7.44 -14.24 0.26
N VAL A 58 -6.85 -14.37 1.45
CA VAL A 58 -6.58 -15.68 2.06
C VAL A 58 -7.86 -16.47 2.23
N SER A 59 -8.89 -15.85 2.83
CA SER A 59 -10.17 -16.49 3.10
C SER A 59 -10.85 -16.98 1.81
N THR A 60 -10.85 -16.14 0.78
CA THR A 60 -11.39 -16.48 -0.53
C THR A 60 -10.60 -17.60 -1.20
N LEU A 61 -9.27 -17.55 -1.19
CA LEU A 61 -8.45 -18.61 -1.79
C LEU A 61 -8.61 -19.94 -1.06
N VAL A 62 -8.68 -19.93 0.27
CA VAL A 62 -8.94 -21.16 1.05
C VAL A 62 -10.31 -21.75 0.69
N MET A 63 -11.34 -20.91 0.54
CA MET A 63 -12.66 -21.34 0.12
C MET A 63 -12.64 -21.94 -1.29
N VAL A 64 -12.02 -21.25 -2.26
CA VAL A 64 -11.88 -21.74 -3.65
C VAL A 64 -11.15 -23.07 -3.68
N VAL A 65 -10.10 -23.25 -2.87
CA VAL A 65 -9.36 -24.51 -2.76
C VAL A 65 -10.27 -25.64 -2.26
N ALA A 66 -11.10 -25.37 -1.24
CA ALA A 66 -12.04 -26.36 -0.71
C ALA A 66 -13.10 -26.75 -1.75
N ASP A 67 -13.70 -25.77 -2.43
CA ASP A 67 -14.72 -26.02 -3.47
C ASP A 67 -14.16 -26.76 -4.70
N ARG A 68 -12.88 -26.56 -5.01
CA ARG A 68 -12.20 -27.17 -6.17
C ARG A 68 -11.36 -28.39 -5.81
N THR A 69 -11.57 -29.00 -4.65
CA THR A 69 -10.77 -30.15 -4.17
C THR A 69 -10.79 -31.33 -5.16
N ARG A 70 -11.94 -31.64 -5.77
CA ARG A 70 -12.08 -32.71 -6.77
C ARG A 70 -11.24 -32.46 -8.02
N GLU A 71 -11.26 -31.23 -8.53
CA GLU A 71 -10.47 -30.83 -9.71
C GLU A 71 -8.97 -30.92 -9.44
N ILE A 72 -8.53 -30.50 -8.24
CA ILE A 72 -7.14 -30.65 -7.78
C ILE A 72 -6.75 -32.14 -7.73
N GLY A 73 -7.64 -33.01 -7.26
CA GLY A 73 -7.46 -34.46 -7.25
C GLY A 73 -7.26 -35.04 -8.66
N ILE A 74 -8.08 -34.63 -9.63
CA ILE A 74 -7.97 -35.04 -11.04
C ILE A 74 -6.63 -34.57 -11.63
N LEU A 75 -6.24 -33.31 -11.39
CA LEU A 75 -4.95 -32.78 -11.85
C LEU A 75 -3.77 -33.57 -11.28
N LYS A 76 -3.82 -33.95 -9.99
CA LYS A 76 -2.80 -34.82 -9.37
C LYS A 76 -2.77 -36.21 -9.99
N ALA A 77 -3.93 -36.81 -10.26
CA ALA A 77 -4.02 -38.11 -10.92
C ALA A 77 -3.46 -38.09 -12.36
N MET A 78 -3.59 -36.96 -13.06
CA MET A 78 -2.96 -36.73 -14.37
C MET A 78 -1.45 -36.40 -14.28
N GLY A 79 -0.85 -36.43 -13.09
CA GLY A 79 0.59 -36.25 -12.89
C GLY A 79 1.03 -34.84 -12.50
N MET A 80 0.10 -33.93 -12.18
CA MET A 80 0.49 -32.59 -11.72
C MET A 80 1.19 -32.66 -10.36
N THR A 81 2.42 -32.14 -10.31
CA THR A 81 3.19 -32.08 -9.07
C THR A 81 2.63 -31.06 -8.08
N ARG A 82 2.92 -31.24 -6.78
CA ARG A 82 2.55 -30.28 -5.73
C ARG A 82 3.01 -28.84 -6.04
N ARG A 83 4.19 -28.69 -6.66
CA ARG A 83 4.73 -27.39 -7.10
C ARG A 83 3.90 -26.76 -8.22
N GLY A 84 3.35 -27.57 -9.13
CA GLY A 84 2.45 -27.09 -10.18
C GLY A 84 1.17 -26.48 -9.60
N ILE A 85 0.56 -27.18 -8.66
CA ILE A 85 -0.66 -26.70 -7.96
C ILE A 85 -0.36 -25.43 -7.17
N MET A 86 0.75 -25.42 -6.42
CA MET A 86 1.17 -24.22 -5.68
C MET A 86 1.36 -23.02 -6.62
N ARG A 87 2.00 -23.20 -7.79
CA ARG A 87 2.18 -22.13 -8.78
C ARG A 87 0.85 -21.57 -9.27
N VAL A 88 -0.14 -22.43 -9.57
CA VAL A 88 -1.46 -21.98 -10.04
C VAL A 88 -2.13 -21.07 -9.02
N PHE A 89 -2.18 -21.48 -7.75
CA PHE A 89 -2.81 -20.68 -6.71
C PHE A 89 -2.04 -19.39 -6.36
N VAL A 90 -0.70 -19.44 -6.37
CA VAL A 90 0.12 -18.23 -6.21
C VAL A 90 -0.10 -17.26 -7.37
N LEU A 91 -0.15 -17.74 -8.62
CA LEU A 91 -0.42 -16.91 -9.80
C LEU A 91 -1.81 -16.30 -9.75
N GLN A 92 -2.83 -17.08 -9.35
CA GLN A 92 -4.19 -16.58 -9.18
C GLN A 92 -4.25 -15.47 -8.13
N GLY A 93 -3.61 -15.69 -6.98
CA GLY A 93 -3.52 -14.70 -5.91
C GLY A 93 -2.75 -13.44 -6.32
N ALA A 94 -1.62 -13.61 -7.01
CA ALA A 94 -0.84 -12.50 -7.55
C ALA A 94 -1.64 -11.69 -8.57
N TRP A 95 -2.45 -12.36 -9.41
CA TRP A 95 -3.30 -11.67 -10.39
C TRP A 95 -4.36 -10.81 -9.72
N ILE A 96 -5.01 -11.32 -8.67
CA ILE A 96 -5.97 -10.57 -7.85
C ILE A 96 -5.27 -9.37 -7.19
N GLY A 97 -4.09 -9.58 -6.59
CA GLY A 97 -3.33 -8.52 -5.92
C GLY A 97 -2.87 -7.42 -6.88
N VAL A 98 -2.34 -7.78 -8.05
CA VAL A 98 -1.88 -6.82 -9.06
C VAL A 98 -3.05 -6.06 -9.67
N ALA A 99 -4.13 -6.75 -10.06
CA ALA A 99 -5.31 -6.11 -10.62
C ALA A 99 -5.95 -5.14 -9.61
N GLY A 100 -6.11 -5.58 -8.35
CA GLY A 100 -6.63 -4.73 -7.28
C GLY A 100 -5.75 -3.51 -7.02
N THR A 101 -4.42 -3.69 -6.98
CA THR A 101 -3.49 -2.57 -6.79
C THR A 101 -3.52 -1.60 -7.96
N MET A 102 -3.61 -2.10 -9.19
CA MET A 102 -3.66 -1.27 -10.40
C MET A 102 -4.94 -0.44 -10.45
N VAL A 103 -6.09 -1.06 -10.20
CA VAL A 103 -7.38 -0.38 -10.14
C VAL A 103 -7.41 0.62 -8.99
N GLY A 104 -6.96 0.22 -7.79
CA GLY A 104 -6.92 1.10 -6.62
C GLY A 104 -6.01 2.32 -6.82
N THR A 105 -4.83 2.12 -7.43
CA THR A 105 -3.91 3.21 -7.75
C THR A 105 -4.50 4.15 -8.79
N ALA A 106 -5.11 3.61 -9.85
CA ALA A 106 -5.77 4.41 -10.87
C ALA A 106 -6.91 5.24 -10.28
N CYS A 107 -7.79 4.63 -9.48
CA CYS A 107 -8.85 5.34 -8.76
C CYS A 107 -8.28 6.42 -7.84
N GLY A 108 -7.24 6.13 -7.05
CA GLY A 108 -6.61 7.09 -6.16
C GLY A 108 -6.00 8.28 -6.90
N LEU A 109 -5.31 8.05 -8.02
CA LEU A 109 -4.75 9.11 -8.86
C LEU A 109 -5.84 9.96 -9.52
N ILE A 110 -6.91 9.33 -10.02
CA ILE A 110 -8.06 10.05 -10.60
C ILE A 110 -8.73 10.91 -9.54
N SER A 111 -8.96 10.39 -8.33
CA SER A 111 -9.51 11.15 -7.22
C SER A 111 -8.60 12.32 -6.82
N ALA A 112 -7.29 12.11 -6.74
CA ALA A 112 -6.32 13.16 -6.44
C ALA A 112 -6.33 14.27 -7.51
N PHE A 113 -6.39 13.90 -8.79
CA PHE A 113 -6.50 14.84 -9.90
C PHE A 113 -7.82 15.63 -9.85
N LEU A 114 -8.94 14.95 -9.59
CA LEU A 114 -10.25 15.59 -9.54
C LEU A 114 -10.33 16.60 -8.38
N ILE A 115 -9.83 16.24 -7.19
CA ILE A 115 -9.79 17.14 -6.03
C ILE A 115 -8.90 18.34 -6.30
N GLY A 116 -7.73 18.13 -6.90
CA GLY A 116 -6.78 19.20 -7.22
C GLY A 116 -7.27 20.14 -8.33
N HIS A 117 -8.03 19.65 -9.31
CA HIS A 117 -8.47 20.45 -10.47
C HIS A 117 -9.81 21.15 -10.24
N PHE A 118 -10.75 20.51 -9.55
CA PHE A 118 -12.12 21.04 -9.39
C PHE A 118 -12.33 21.80 -8.08
N GLU A 119 -11.31 21.96 -7.22
CA GLU A 119 -11.38 22.66 -5.94
C GLU A 119 -12.66 22.32 -5.14
N ILE A 120 -13.03 21.02 -5.16
CA ILE A 120 -14.34 20.53 -4.67
C ILE A 120 -14.54 20.87 -3.18
N ILE A 121 -13.43 20.98 -2.44
CA ILE A 121 -13.40 21.38 -1.04
C ILE A 121 -12.99 22.85 -0.98
N ARG A 122 -13.99 23.75 -1.04
CA ARG A 122 -13.77 25.17 -0.77
C ARG A 122 -13.62 25.38 0.73
N ILE A 123 -12.41 25.72 1.17
CA ILE A 123 -12.16 26.12 2.55
C ILE A 123 -12.47 27.62 2.64
N PRO A 124 -13.24 28.08 3.65
CA PRO A 124 -13.45 29.51 3.85
C PRO A 124 -12.10 30.22 4.00
N PRO A 125 -11.78 31.20 3.12
CA PRO A 125 -10.46 31.86 3.10
C PRO A 125 -10.15 32.65 4.39
N ASP A 126 -11.16 32.87 5.23
CA ASP A 126 -11.03 33.62 6.48
C ASP A 126 -10.26 32.88 7.59
N VAL A 127 -10.02 31.56 7.46
CA VAL A 127 -9.39 30.72 8.50
C VAL A 127 -8.09 30.04 8.04
N TYR A 128 -7.97 29.69 6.77
CA TYR A 128 -6.75 29.10 6.19
C TYR A 128 -6.30 29.99 5.03
N PHE A 129 -5.10 30.58 5.13
CA PHE A 129 -4.45 31.42 4.12
C PHE A 129 -4.08 30.67 2.82
N VAL A 130 -4.92 29.74 2.36
CA VAL A 130 -4.70 28.90 1.18
C VAL A 130 -6.03 28.76 0.43
N ASP A 131 -6.07 29.24 -0.82
CA ASP A 131 -7.30 29.32 -1.63
C ASP A 131 -7.85 27.95 -2.09
N HIS A 132 -7.03 26.89 -1.97
CA HIS A 132 -7.37 25.51 -2.33
C HIS A 132 -6.47 24.53 -1.57
N LEU A 133 -6.87 23.26 -1.48
CA LEU A 133 -6.01 22.21 -0.91
C LEU A 133 -4.94 21.84 -1.95
N PRO A 134 -3.64 22.16 -1.76
CA PRO A 134 -2.62 21.80 -2.73
C PRO A 134 -2.37 20.28 -2.66
N VAL A 135 -2.94 19.53 -3.60
CA VAL A 135 -2.69 18.10 -3.73
C VAL A 135 -1.28 17.90 -4.30
N SER A 136 -0.31 17.65 -3.42
CA SER A 136 1.06 17.30 -3.83
C SER A 136 1.25 15.79 -3.83
N LEU A 137 1.26 15.20 -5.03
CA LEU A 137 1.55 13.78 -5.20
C LEU A 137 3.06 13.55 -5.12
N ASN A 138 3.49 12.84 -4.07
CA ASN A 138 4.85 12.35 -3.98
C ASN A 138 4.93 10.92 -4.55
N TRP A 139 5.60 10.77 -5.69
CA TRP A 139 5.76 9.48 -6.35
C TRP A 139 6.49 8.44 -5.50
N LEU A 140 7.34 8.85 -4.55
CA LEU A 140 7.98 7.94 -3.60
C LEU A 140 6.94 7.31 -2.64
N ASP A 141 5.99 8.12 -2.17
CA ASP A 141 4.93 7.63 -1.28
C ASP A 141 4.00 6.67 -2.03
N VAL A 142 3.60 7.03 -3.26
CA VAL A 142 2.75 6.18 -4.12
C VAL A 142 3.43 4.85 -4.46
N SER A 143 4.69 4.89 -4.93
CA SER A 143 5.43 3.67 -5.28
C SER A 143 5.70 2.79 -4.06
N GLY A 144 5.99 3.38 -2.89
CA GLY A 144 6.14 2.65 -1.63
C GLY A 144 4.86 1.89 -1.26
N ILE A 145 3.69 2.53 -1.37
CA ILE A 145 2.40 1.90 -1.08
C ILE A 145 2.10 0.77 -2.07
N VAL A 146 2.34 0.98 -3.36
CA VAL A 146 2.13 -0.05 -4.40
C VAL A 146 2.99 -1.28 -4.14
N VAL A 147 4.29 -1.09 -3.89
CA VAL A 147 5.22 -2.18 -3.62
C VAL A 147 4.84 -2.92 -2.34
N ALA A 148 4.50 -2.19 -1.27
CA ALA A 148 4.06 -2.80 -0.01
C ALA A 148 2.78 -3.62 -0.21
N SER A 149 1.79 -3.07 -0.92
CA SER A 149 0.50 -3.73 -1.16
C SER A 149 0.64 -5.02 -1.96
N VAL A 150 1.40 -4.98 -3.06
CA VAL A 150 1.68 -6.17 -3.88
C VAL A 150 2.46 -7.21 -3.08
N THR A 151 3.45 -6.78 -2.28
CA THR A 151 4.24 -7.69 -1.44
C THR A 151 3.36 -8.39 -0.41
N ILE A 152 2.51 -7.64 0.30
CA ILE A 152 1.59 -8.20 1.30
C ILE A 152 0.61 -9.17 0.63
N ALA A 153 0.03 -8.80 -0.51
CA ALA A 153 -0.87 -9.68 -1.26
C ALA A 153 -0.16 -10.97 -1.68
N PHE A 154 1.06 -10.87 -2.21
CA PHE A 154 1.83 -12.05 -2.60
C PHE A 154 2.12 -12.96 -1.41
N VAL A 155 2.62 -12.41 -0.29
CA VAL A 155 2.89 -13.18 0.94
C VAL A 155 1.64 -13.87 1.45
N ALA A 156 0.50 -13.18 1.45
CA ALA A 156 -0.77 -13.72 1.89
C ALA A 156 -1.20 -14.96 1.06
N THR A 157 -0.90 -14.98 -0.24
CA THR A 157 -1.32 -16.08 -1.14
C THR A 157 -0.49 -17.36 -0.98
N ILE A 158 0.67 -17.29 -0.34
CA ILE A 158 1.55 -18.44 -0.14
C ILE A 158 0.90 -19.50 0.76
N TYR A 159 0.25 -19.07 1.85
CA TYR A 159 -0.40 -19.98 2.80
C TYR A 159 -1.50 -20.85 2.15
N PRO A 160 -2.52 -20.29 1.48
CA PRO A 160 -3.55 -21.09 0.82
C PRO A 160 -2.99 -21.96 -0.32
N ALA A 161 -2.02 -21.45 -1.09
CA ALA A 161 -1.37 -22.23 -2.15
C ALA A 161 -0.63 -23.45 -1.60
N TRP A 162 0.06 -23.30 -0.47
CA TRP A 162 0.71 -24.40 0.22
C TRP A 162 -0.32 -25.42 0.73
N LYS A 163 -1.41 -24.95 1.35
CA LYS A 163 -2.51 -25.81 1.81
C LYS A 163 -3.11 -26.63 0.67
N ALA A 164 -3.41 -25.99 -0.47
CA ALA A 164 -3.93 -26.65 -1.67
C ALA A 164 -2.98 -27.73 -2.21
N SER A 165 -1.68 -27.44 -2.22
CA SER A 165 -0.67 -28.37 -2.73
C SER A 165 -0.58 -29.68 -1.93
N ARG A 166 -1.00 -29.68 -0.64
CA ARG A 166 -0.95 -30.85 0.25
C ARG A 166 -2.22 -31.68 0.29
N LEU A 167 -3.31 -31.27 -0.36
CA LEU A 167 -4.56 -32.05 -0.41
C LEU A 167 -4.35 -33.43 -1.03
N GLU A 168 -4.68 -34.53 -0.34
CA GLU A 168 -4.48 -35.86 -0.90
C GLU A 168 -5.65 -36.26 -1.81
N PRO A 169 -5.40 -36.95 -2.95
CA PRO A 169 -6.45 -37.37 -3.88
C PRO A 169 -7.52 -38.27 -3.23
N VAL A 170 -7.13 -39.07 -2.24
CA VAL A 170 -8.04 -39.94 -1.48
C VAL A 170 -9.06 -39.14 -0.69
N ASP A 171 -8.66 -38.00 -0.10
CA ASP A 171 -9.59 -37.14 0.63
C ASP A 171 -10.56 -36.43 -0.34
N ALA A 172 -10.13 -36.13 -1.57
CA ALA A 172 -10.98 -35.47 -2.56
C ALA A 172 -12.18 -36.31 -3.04
N ILE A 173 -12.09 -37.64 -2.92
CA ILE A 173 -13.13 -38.59 -3.36
C ILE A 173 -13.97 -39.08 -2.18
N ARG A 174 -13.46 -39.01 -0.94
CA ARG A 174 -14.13 -39.52 0.27
C ARG A 174 -15.09 -38.52 0.94
N HIS A 175 -15.19 -37.29 0.44
CA HIS A 175 -16.09 -36.24 0.94
C HIS A 175 -17.45 -36.20 0.19
N GLU A 176 -17.93 -37.36 -0.28
CA GLU A 176 -19.37 -37.62 -0.47
C GLU A 176 -19.84 -38.62 0.58
#